data_AF-A0A6A6AC87-F1
#
_entry.id   AF-A0A6A6AC87-F1
#
_cell.length_a   1.000
_cell.length_b   1.000
_cell.length_c   1.000
_cell.angle_alpha   90.00
_cell.angle_beta   90.00
_cell.angle_gamma   90.00
#
_symmetry.space_group_name_H-M   'P 1'
#
loop_
_entity.id
_entity.type
_entity.pdbx_description
1 polymer ?
#
loop_
_entity_poly.entity_id
_entity_poly.type
_entity_poly.pdbx_seq_one_letter_code
_entity_poly.pdbx_strand_id
1 'polypeptide(L)'
;MPYIIHVPQIPRPFISNNPNIFMDCHSWGWNVESRPYSDSFCRAARNQENARFEGDRRAEQLEGYWTAELERRERMIDTGTPAATNVERNDAKIILASTRVFGKHVKNDSVQGVVEFMQPKGLVVQVVEVDEWDL
;
A
#
# COMPACT_ATOMS: atom_id res chain seq x y z
N MET A 1 7.96 19.18 -2.95
CA MET A 1 6.64 19.00 -2.31
C MET A 1 6.91 18.31 -0.99
N PRO A 2 6.77 18.99 0.16
CA PRO A 2 7.07 18.40 1.46
C PRO A 2 6.07 17.29 1.80
N TYR A 3 6.58 16.31 2.54
CA TYR A 3 5.81 15.25 3.16
C TYR A 3 5.63 15.55 4.63
N ILE A 4 4.40 15.46 5.10
CA ILE A 4 4.02 15.56 6.51
C ILE A 4 3.85 14.13 7.01
N ILE A 5 4.62 13.77 8.03
CA ILE A 5 4.63 12.42 8.59
C ILE A 5 4.19 12.48 10.05
N HIS A 6 3.08 11.82 10.36
CA HIS A 6 2.62 11.64 11.75
C HIS A 6 3.13 10.29 12.26
N VAL A 7 4.20 10.34 13.06
CA VAL A 7 4.73 9.16 13.74
C VAL A 7 3.75 8.76 14.86
N PRO A 8 3.37 7.48 14.99
CA PRO A 8 2.51 7.02 16.07
C PRO A 8 3.06 7.43 17.43
N GLN A 9 2.18 7.80 18.37
CA GLN A 9 2.53 8.28 19.72
C GLN A 9 3.30 9.61 19.78
N ILE A 10 3.65 10.23 18.64
CA ILE A 10 4.26 11.55 18.61
C ILE A 10 3.21 12.58 18.20
N PRO A 11 2.89 13.56 19.07
CA PRO A 11 1.78 14.49 18.81
C PRO A 11 2.09 15.50 17.71
N ARG A 12 3.38 15.76 17.42
CA ARG A 12 3.81 16.78 16.47
C ARG A 12 4.31 16.13 15.17
N PRO A 13 3.74 16.48 14.01
CA PRO A 13 4.16 15.91 12.73
C PRO A 13 5.55 16.39 12.33
N PHE A 14 6.23 15.56 11.55
CA PHE A 14 7.52 15.86 10.95
C PHE A 14 7.35 16.31 9.51
N ILE A 15 8.21 17.20 9.06
CA ILE A 15 8.31 17.60 7.66
C ILE A 15 9.55 16.97 7.07
N SER A 16 9.39 16.22 5.98
CA SER A 16 10.49 15.62 5.24
C SER A 16 10.35 15.89 3.75
N ASN A 17 11.49 15.92 3.06
CA ASN A 17 11.53 15.93 1.60
C ASN A 17 11.90 14.55 1.03
N ASN A 18 12.16 13.57 1.89
CA ASN A 18 12.59 12.24 1.48
C ASN A 18 11.37 11.38 1.07
N PRO A 19 11.24 11.02 -0.22
CA PRO A 19 10.12 10.22 -0.69
C PRO A 19 10.15 8.77 -0.18
N ASN A 20 11.33 8.22 0.15
CA ASN A 20 11.44 6.84 0.63
C ASN A 20 10.74 6.70 1.99
N ILE A 21 11.05 7.60 2.91
CA ILE A 21 10.41 7.65 4.23
C ILE A 21 8.89 7.78 4.08
N PHE A 22 8.42 8.65 3.19
CA PHE A 22 6.99 8.81 2.94
C PHE A 22 6.32 7.51 2.48
N MET A 23 6.91 6.83 1.49
CA MET A 23 6.33 5.60 0.92
C MET A 23 6.34 4.45 1.92
N ASP A 24 7.42 4.32 2.70
CA ASP A 24 7.53 3.31 3.75
C ASP A 24 6.49 3.55 4.83
N CYS A 25 6.45 4.76 5.41
CA CYS A 25 5.46 5.14 6.42
C CYS A 25 4.01 4.95 5.91
N HIS A 26 3.73 5.30 4.65
CA HIS A 26 2.44 5.03 4.03
C HIS A 26 2.12 3.54 4.01
N SER A 27 3.07 2.69 3.58
CA SER A 27 2.90 1.23 3.53
C SER A 27 2.70 0.60 4.92
N TRP A 28 3.24 1.25 5.95
CA TRP A 28 3.13 0.82 7.35
C TRP A 28 1.80 1.21 8.00
N GLY A 29 0.99 2.02 7.33
CA GLY A 29 -0.27 2.53 7.84
C GLY A 29 -0.13 3.77 8.72
N TRP A 30 0.99 4.49 8.65
CA TRP A 30 1.14 5.77 9.34
C TRP A 30 0.34 6.85 8.61
N ASN A 31 -0.12 7.86 9.36
CA ASN A 31 -0.82 8.98 8.75
C ASN A 31 0.20 9.93 8.09
N VAL A 32 0.23 9.92 6.75
CA VAL A 32 1.13 10.75 5.95
C VAL A 32 0.35 11.57 4.95
N GLU A 33 0.81 12.80 4.73
CA GLU A 33 0.19 13.72 3.80
C GLU A 33 1.25 14.35 2.91
N SER A 34 0.93 14.51 1.63
CA SER A 34 1.75 15.30 0.72
C SER A 34 1.06 16.64 0.49
N ARG A 35 1.78 17.74 0.74
CA ARG A 35 1.22 19.08 0.62
C ARG A 35 2.15 20.00 -0.15
N PRO A 36 1.63 21.00 -0.88
CA PRO A 36 2.47 22.01 -1.51
C PRO A 36 3.12 22.92 -0.46
N TYR A 37 4.31 23.47 -0.75
CA TYR A 37 4.97 24.42 0.16
C TYR A 37 4.17 25.71 0.40
N SER A 38 3.28 26.06 -0.51
CA SER A 38 2.38 27.20 -0.38
C SER A 38 1.32 27.01 0.70
N ASP A 39 1.04 25.77 1.13
CA ASP A 39 0.04 25.45 2.13
C ASP A 39 0.32 26.15 3.47
N SER A 40 -0.76 26.63 4.10
CA SER A 40 -0.65 27.39 5.34
C SER A 40 -0.08 26.54 6.48
N PHE A 41 -0.44 25.25 6.53
CA PHE A 41 0.06 24.32 7.54
C PHE A 41 1.56 24.08 7.39
N CYS A 42 2.02 23.74 6.17
CA CYS A 42 3.45 23.53 5.91
C CYS A 42 4.29 24.77 6.26
N ARG A 43 3.77 25.95 5.94
CA ARG A 43 4.45 27.22 6.24
C ARG A 43 4.53 27.47 7.74
N ALA A 44 3.42 27.30 8.46
CA ALA A 44 3.36 27.48 9.90
C ALA A 44 4.30 26.50 10.64
N ALA A 45 4.27 25.22 10.25
CA ALA A 45 5.11 24.19 10.85
C ALA A 45 6.61 24.45 10.60
N ARG A 46 7.02 24.81 9.37
CA ARG A 46 8.42 25.19 9.08
C ARG A 46 8.85 26.44 9.84
N ASN A 47 7.99 27.45 9.92
CA ASN A 47 8.30 28.67 10.67
C ASN A 47 8.49 28.38 12.17
N GLN A 48 7.69 27.48 12.73
CA GLN A 48 7.81 27.05 14.12
C GLN A 48 9.10 26.25 14.37
N GLU A 49 9.49 25.36 13.47
CA GLU A 49 10.76 24.62 13.54
C GLU A 49 11.97 25.56 13.41
N ASN A 50 11.92 26.49 12.46
CA ASN A 50 12.97 27.49 12.26
C ASN A 50 13.10 28.42 13.47
N ALA A 51 11.99 28.88 14.05
CA ALA A 51 12.00 29.74 15.24
C ALA A 51 12.63 29.08 16.47
N ARG A 52 12.63 27.73 16.51
CA ARG A 52 13.22 26.93 17.59
C ARG A 52 14.61 26.38 17.25
N PHE A 53 15.09 26.62 16.02
CA PHE A 53 16.33 26.02 15.49
C PHE A 53 16.36 24.49 15.64
N GLU A 54 15.19 23.87 15.46
CA GLU A 54 15.00 22.42 15.65
C GLU A 54 15.02 21.63 14.33
N GLY A 55 15.22 22.29 13.18
CA GLY A 55 15.07 21.67 11.85
C GLY A 55 15.92 20.41 11.69
N ASP A 56 17.23 20.53 11.90
CA ASP A 56 18.17 19.41 11.71
C ASP A 56 17.91 18.30 12.74
N ARG A 57 17.73 18.67 14.01
CA ARG A 57 17.41 17.72 15.09
C ARG A 57 16.12 16.95 14.82
N ARG A 58 15.09 17.59 14.27
CA ARG A 58 13.81 16.93 13.95
C ARG A 58 13.93 16.02 12.73
N ALA A 59 14.77 16.37 11.76
CA ALA A 59 15.08 15.49 10.64
C ALA A 59 15.78 14.21 11.14
N GLU A 60 16.79 14.34 12.00
CA GLU A 60 17.48 13.21 12.63
C GLU A 60 16.53 12.35 13.49
N GLN A 61 15.62 12.98 14.24
CA GLN A 61 14.60 12.26 15.01
C GLN A 61 13.69 11.42 14.10
N LEU A 62 13.22 12.00 12.99
CA LEU A 62 12.39 11.29 12.03
C LEU A 62 13.14 10.11 11.42
N GLU A 63 14.39 10.29 11.04
CA GLU A 63 15.22 9.19 10.53
C GLU A 63 15.39 8.09 11.57
N GLY A 64 15.63 8.44 12.84
CA GLY A 64 15.71 7.47 13.93
C GLY A 64 14.41 6.66 14.13
N TYR A 65 13.24 7.29 14.00
CA TYR A 65 11.97 6.57 14.06
C TYR A 65 11.75 5.66 12.86
N TRP A 66 12.15 6.12 11.68
CA TRP A 66 12.04 5.34 10.44
C TRP A 66 12.97 4.11 10.46
N THR A 67 14.23 4.27 10.88
CA THR A 67 15.19 3.16 10.99
C THR A 67 14.78 2.14 12.06
N ALA A 68 14.31 2.62 13.23
CA ALA A 68 13.81 1.72 14.27
C ALA A 68 12.61 0.89 13.81
N GLU A 69 11.69 1.48 13.03
CA GLU A 69 10.53 0.76 12.48
C GLU A 69 10.94 -0.21 11.35
N LEU A 70 11.93 0.14 10.53
CA LEU A 70 12.53 -0.78 9.56
C LEU A 70 13.10 -2.02 10.25
N GLU A 71 13.97 -1.83 11.25
CA GLU A 71 14.56 -2.93 12.01
C GLU A 71 13.49 -3.80 12.69
N ARG A 72 12.46 -3.17 13.27
CA ARG A 72 11.35 -3.89 13.91
C ARG A 72 10.63 -4.81 12.92
N ARG A 73 10.44 -4.35 11.68
CA ARG A 73 9.75 -5.11 10.62
C ARG A 73 10.63 -6.18 10.00
N GLU A 74 11.91 -5.91 9.80
CA GLU A 74 12.89 -6.91 9.35
C GLU A 74 12.94 -8.10 10.31
N ARG A 75 13.05 -7.84 11.62
CA ARG A 75 13.03 -8.89 12.65
C ARG A 75 11.72 -9.69 12.68
N MET A 76 10.59 -9.10 12.32
CA MET A 76 9.31 -9.82 12.21
C MET A 76 9.27 -10.76 11.00
N ILE A 77 9.94 -10.42 9.91
CA ILE A 77 10.03 -11.28 8.72
C ILE A 77 10.92 -12.49 9.03
N ASP A 78 12.06 -12.25 9.69
CA ASP A 78 13.01 -13.31 10.07
C ASP A 78 12.42 -14.31 11.08
N THR A 79 11.54 -13.84 11.98
CA THR A 79 10.87 -14.69 12.97
C THR A 79 9.57 -15.32 12.46
N GLY A 80 9.10 -14.92 11.27
CA GLY A 80 7.80 -15.27 10.70
C GLY A 80 7.81 -16.38 9.64
N THR A 81 8.93 -17.07 9.41
CA THR A 81 8.99 -18.20 8.48
C THR A 81 8.93 -19.54 9.24
N PRO A 82 7.76 -20.17 9.43
CA PRO A 82 7.75 -21.63 9.42
C PRO A 82 8.04 -22.07 7.99
N ALA A 83 9.02 -22.96 7.83
CA ALA A 83 9.24 -23.67 6.59
C ALA A 83 7.91 -24.32 6.15
N ALA A 84 7.25 -23.74 5.14
CA ALA A 84 6.12 -24.38 4.50
C ALA A 84 6.67 -25.51 3.63
N THR A 85 6.63 -26.68 4.25
CA THR A 85 6.66 -28.02 3.68
C THR A 85 6.08 -28.11 2.28
N ASN A 86 6.76 -28.87 1.43
CA ASN A 86 6.15 -29.55 0.29
C ASN A 86 4.79 -30.11 0.69
N VAL A 87 3.71 -29.54 0.17
CA VAL A 87 2.39 -30.16 0.18
C VAL A 87 2.01 -30.39 -1.28
N GLU A 88 1.87 -31.67 -1.59
CA GLU A 88 1.41 -32.20 -2.85
C GLU A 88 0.16 -31.47 -3.36
N ARG A 89 0.09 -31.39 -4.69
CA ARG A 89 -1.12 -31.14 -5.48
C ARG A 89 -2.36 -31.70 -4.78
N ASN A 90 -3.33 -30.84 -4.50
CA ASN A 90 -4.74 -31.11 -4.76
C ASN A 90 -5.53 -29.80 -4.72
N ASP A 91 -6.44 -29.69 -5.67
CA ASP A 91 -7.19 -28.51 -6.04
C ASP A 91 -7.97 -27.88 -4.88
N ALA A 92 -7.57 -26.67 -4.49
CA ALA A 92 -8.44 -25.73 -3.78
C ALA A 92 -7.99 -24.30 -4.09
N LYS A 93 -8.80 -23.59 -4.88
CA LYS A 93 -8.68 -22.15 -5.13
C LYS A 93 -8.78 -21.38 -3.81
N ILE A 94 -7.64 -20.99 -3.24
CA ILE A 94 -7.58 -19.88 -2.30
C ILE A 94 -7.35 -18.61 -3.13
N ILE A 95 -8.41 -17.81 -3.29
CA ILE A 95 -8.32 -16.49 -3.91
C ILE A 95 -7.65 -15.56 -2.89
N LEU A 96 -6.32 -15.45 -2.97
CA LEU A 96 -5.57 -14.38 -2.33
C LEU A 96 -5.73 -13.12 -3.20
N ALA A 97 -6.72 -12.30 -2.88
CA ALA A 97 -6.88 -10.98 -3.47
C ALA A 97 -5.75 -10.05 -2.96
N SER A 98 -4.67 -9.96 -3.73
CA SER A 98 -3.79 -8.78 -3.72
C SER A 98 -3.02 -8.72 -5.04
N THR A 99 -3.72 -8.33 -6.09
CA THR A 99 -3.14 -8.06 -7.41
C THR A 99 -2.34 -6.76 -7.35
N ARG A 100 -1.02 -6.86 -7.18
CA ARG A 100 -0.07 -5.90 -7.75
C ARG A 100 0.38 -6.46 -9.11
N VAL A 101 -0.17 -5.93 -10.20
CA VAL A 101 0.43 -6.11 -11.53
C VAL A 101 0.76 -4.72 -12.07
N PHE A 102 2.05 -4.45 -12.13
CA PHE A 102 2.61 -3.31 -12.85
C PHE A 102 2.16 -3.38 -14.31
N GLY A 103 1.49 -2.33 -14.77
CA GLY A 103 1.13 -2.16 -16.16
C GLY A 103 2.38 -2.06 -17.04
N LYS A 104 2.54 -2.99 -17.98
CA LYS A 104 3.26 -2.76 -19.22
C LYS A 104 2.24 -2.63 -20.34
N HIS A 105 2.25 -1.44 -20.94
CA HIS A 105 1.41 -1.05 -22.05
C HIS A 105 1.84 -1.84 -23.31
N VAL A 106 0.96 -2.70 -23.84
CA VAL A 106 1.02 -3.14 -25.24
C VAL A 106 -0.39 -3.08 -25.80
N LYS A 107 -0.49 -2.37 -26.92
CA LYS A 107 -1.71 -2.07 -27.69
C LYS A 107 -2.39 -3.38 -28.10
N ASN A 108 -3.71 -3.48 -27.91
CA ASN A 108 -4.70 -3.86 -28.93
C ASN A 108 -6.10 -3.94 -28.32
N ASP A 109 -7.09 -3.49 -29.10
CA ASP A 109 -8.53 -3.49 -28.85
C ASP A 109 -9.06 -4.82 -28.29
N SER A 110 -9.90 -4.76 -27.26
CA SER A 110 -11.32 -5.13 -27.39
C SER A 110 -12.01 -5.06 -26.03
N VAL A 111 -13.15 -4.39 -26.02
CA VAL A 111 -14.07 -4.23 -24.89
C VAL A 111 -14.78 -5.54 -24.60
N GLN A 112 -14.82 -5.99 -23.35
CA GLN A 112 -15.91 -6.82 -22.80
C GLN A 112 -15.86 -6.77 -21.27
N GLY A 113 -16.55 -5.79 -20.70
CA GLY A 113 -16.92 -5.81 -19.29
C GLY A 113 -18.22 -6.59 -19.14
N VAL A 114 -18.22 -7.60 -18.28
CA VAL A 114 -19.44 -8.20 -17.74
C VAL A 114 -19.24 -8.30 -16.23
N VAL A 115 -20.06 -7.57 -15.49
CA VAL A 115 -20.18 -7.64 -14.03
C VAL A 115 -21.42 -8.48 -13.77
N GLU A 116 -21.26 -9.64 -13.13
CA GLU A 116 -22.40 -10.46 -12.72
C GLU A 116 -22.44 -10.58 -11.19
N PHE A 117 -23.44 -9.90 -10.62
CA PHE A 117 -23.94 -10.05 -9.26
C PHE A 117 -25.22 -10.87 -9.36
N MET A 118 -25.42 -11.91 -8.53
CA MET A 118 -26.58 -11.97 -7.62
C MET A 118 -26.57 -13.19 -6.68
N GLN A 119 -27.38 -13.03 -5.63
CA GLN A 119 -27.55 -13.71 -4.35
C GLN A 119 -28.24 -15.11 -4.39
N PRO A 120 -28.20 -15.86 -3.28
CA PRO A 120 -28.74 -17.22 -3.22
C PRO A 120 -30.26 -17.18 -2.97
N LYS A 121 -31.05 -17.53 -3.99
CA LYS A 121 -32.33 -18.28 -3.94
C LYS A 121 -33.12 -18.00 -5.22
N GLY A 122 -33.29 -19.01 -6.07
CA GLY A 122 -34.25 -18.99 -7.19
C GLY A 122 -33.60 -19.24 -8.54
N LEU A 123 -33.77 -20.47 -9.03
CA LEU A 123 -33.39 -20.96 -10.34
C LEU A 123 -34.31 -20.38 -11.42
N VAL A 124 -33.77 -19.75 -12.47
CA VAL A 124 -34.39 -19.71 -13.81
C VAL A 124 -33.28 -19.87 -14.87
N VAL A 125 -33.57 -20.77 -15.80
CA VAL A 125 -32.71 -21.39 -16.81
C VAL A 125 -32.90 -20.70 -18.18
N GLN A 126 -31.87 -20.72 -19.03
CA GLN A 126 -31.86 -20.85 -20.52
C GLN A 126 -30.83 -19.91 -21.18
N VAL A 127 -30.15 -20.22 -22.29
CA VAL A 127 -30.45 -21.12 -23.42
C VAL A 127 -29.21 -21.94 -23.80
N VAL A 128 -29.51 -23.16 -24.21
CA VAL A 128 -28.67 -24.21 -24.79
C VAL A 128 -28.43 -23.95 -26.28
N GLU A 129 -27.22 -24.18 -26.79
CA GLU A 129 -27.06 -24.73 -28.14
C GLU A 129 -25.88 -25.72 -28.17
N VAL A 130 -26.14 -26.87 -28.79
CA VAL A 130 -25.40 -28.13 -28.72
C VAL A 130 -24.92 -28.49 -30.11
N ASP A 131 -23.77 -29.16 -30.15
CA ASP A 131 -23.17 -29.96 -31.22
C ASP A 131 -22.60 -29.27 -32.47
N GLU A 132 -21.32 -29.53 -32.76
CA GLU A 132 -21.01 -30.41 -33.91
C GLU A 132 -19.58 -31.05 -33.79
N TRP A 133 -19.56 -32.33 -33.37
CA TRP A 133 -18.68 -33.48 -33.72
C TRP A 133 -17.17 -33.53 -33.42
N ASP A 134 -16.84 -34.69 -32.82
CA ASP A 134 -15.55 -35.28 -32.46
C ASP A 134 -14.59 -35.58 -33.64
N LEU A 135 -13.34 -35.83 -33.24
CA LEU A 135 -12.28 -36.56 -33.95
C LEU A 135 -12.75 -37.80 -34.73
#